data_AF-A0A4Q3YZQ6-F1
#
_entry.id   AF-A0A4Q3YZQ6-F1
#
_cell.length_a   1.000
_cell.length_b   1.000
_cell.length_c   1.000
_cell.angle_alpha   90.00
_cell.angle_beta   90.00
_cell.angle_gamma   90.00
#
_symmetry.space_group_name_H-M   'P 1'
#
loop_
_entity.id
_entity.type
_entity.pdbx_description
1 polymer ?
#
loop_
_entity_poly.entity_id
_entity_poly.type
_entity_poly.pdbx_seq_one_letter_code
_entity_poly.pdbx_strand_id
1 'polypeptide(L)'
;VADGNNVHVVAPAANQSAQGSSLGGIAAVDTPFAVSEFSPGNYFVDGRPVTATLVGLDTLDLFGGEQPDVVISGTNRGDNTGESENISGTVNAAVAALGRGIPAIALSAGAVAGNYDAAYGNAAEFLVDLLHKLDDVRPDGSPLITGSQGLSINIPGAADPLGIAVTRIDQESSATYPIAQKPSGLYNSVFTPNTQPSGNPLSEGAQFLTDRLTVSPIDGNWSATDQQRLDIAARLDGRLGDNIWPDAQYAKIMLVNDEGADAPGIGVLRNILLQLGFHVTEVAPAVNQQDVGTALTLTDFAVIQTADGYSVAATPTTTVYTALDTLLTADDRPDLVISGVDTGPSLGAEGITSGTLAAAVASVFNYEIPAISVSTAVAGQATPDWGALYGAAYLTAELVVELQATAGQSGHILPSGLGLNVNIPLGADHSNVAFTRIDASTDRDLQASATLADGKAALTFGGPVVTADPLGEGNAFNAGHITISPIGANYGADSLAIYDQIAGLLGVPFG
;
A
#
# COMPACT_ATOMS: atom_id res chain seq x y z
N VAL A 1 -5.30 23.67 18.56
CA VAL A 1 -6.38 24.64 18.23
C VAL A 1 -6.04 26.06 18.72
N ALA A 2 -4.80 26.53 18.52
CA ALA A 2 -4.32 27.78 19.15
C ALA A 2 -3.96 28.90 18.15
N ASP A 3 -4.16 28.68 16.85
CA ASP A 3 -3.64 29.59 15.82
C ASP A 3 -4.67 29.91 14.73
N GLY A 4 -5.91 30.23 15.15
CA GLY A 4 -7.00 30.60 14.23
C GLY A 4 -7.65 29.45 13.43
N ASN A 5 -7.01 28.28 13.39
CA ASN A 5 -7.53 27.09 12.70
C ASN A 5 -8.68 26.41 13.45
N ASN A 6 -9.72 25.98 12.72
CA ASN A 6 -10.75 25.08 13.23
C ASN A 6 -10.28 23.62 13.10
N VAL A 7 -10.10 22.93 14.22
CA VAL A 7 -9.44 21.62 14.26
C VAL A 7 -10.28 20.62 15.04
N HIS A 8 -10.49 19.47 14.43
CA HIS A 8 -11.18 18.32 14.98
C HIS A 8 -10.25 17.10 14.99
N VAL A 9 -10.42 16.24 15.99
CA VAL A 9 -9.62 15.02 16.17
C VAL A 9 -10.55 13.82 16.07
N VAL A 10 -10.24 12.92 15.13
CA VAL A 10 -10.87 11.60 15.01
C VAL A 10 -9.76 10.57 15.08
N ALA A 11 -9.77 9.74 16.12
CA ALA A 11 -8.66 8.83 16.40
C ALA A 11 -9.16 7.41 16.73
N PRO A 12 -8.37 6.37 16.46
CA PRO A 12 -8.61 5.05 17.02
C PRO A 12 -8.74 5.09 18.54
N ALA A 13 -9.66 4.30 19.09
CA ALA A 13 -9.91 4.22 20.54
C ALA A 13 -8.76 3.53 21.32
N ALA A 14 -7.88 2.81 20.63
CA ALA A 14 -6.76 2.08 21.20
C ALA A 14 -5.50 2.24 20.33
N ASN A 15 -4.34 1.81 20.85
CA ASN A 15 -3.12 1.77 20.06
C ASN A 15 -3.24 0.80 18.88
N GLN A 16 -2.90 1.27 17.67
CA GLN A 16 -2.99 0.53 16.41
C GLN A 16 -1.63 0.45 15.69
N SER A 17 -0.54 0.18 16.42
CA SER A 17 0.78 0.01 15.82
C SER A 17 0.81 -1.12 14.77
N ALA A 18 1.55 -0.88 13.67
CA ALA A 18 1.75 -1.80 12.54
C ALA A 18 0.47 -2.33 11.88
N GLN A 19 -0.62 -1.57 11.95
CA GLN A 19 -1.88 -1.93 11.28
C GLN A 19 -1.93 -1.48 9.83
N GLY A 20 -0.93 -0.73 9.33
CA GLY A 20 -0.88 -0.29 7.93
C GLY A 20 -2.21 0.28 7.44
N SER A 21 -2.65 -0.20 6.28
CA SER A 21 -3.95 0.09 5.68
C SER A 21 -5.09 -0.85 6.10
N SER A 22 -4.91 -1.68 7.13
CA SER A 22 -5.92 -2.66 7.56
C SER A 22 -7.25 -2.02 7.95
N LEU A 23 -8.35 -2.70 7.60
CA LEU A 23 -9.68 -2.41 8.11
C LEU A 23 -10.04 -3.24 9.35
N GLY A 24 -9.15 -4.15 9.78
CA GLY A 24 -9.45 -5.19 10.77
C GLY A 24 -9.81 -6.54 10.15
N GLY A 25 -9.62 -6.69 8.84
CA GLY A 25 -9.96 -7.87 8.06
C GLY A 25 -11.41 -7.86 7.57
N ILE A 26 -11.76 -8.76 6.66
CA ILE A 26 -13.06 -8.78 5.98
C ILE A 26 -14.28 -8.82 6.91
N ALA A 27 -14.15 -9.43 8.09
CA ALA A 27 -15.21 -9.47 9.09
C ALA A 27 -15.55 -8.10 9.70
N ALA A 28 -14.69 -7.08 9.52
CA ALA A 28 -14.94 -5.72 9.97
C ALA A 28 -15.88 -4.94 9.04
N VAL A 29 -15.95 -5.32 7.76
CA VAL A 29 -16.90 -4.75 6.80
C VAL A 29 -18.31 -5.21 7.16
N ASP A 30 -19.28 -4.30 7.02
CA ASP A 30 -20.68 -4.44 7.42
C ASP A 30 -20.93 -4.74 8.91
N THR A 31 -19.87 -4.75 9.73
CA THR A 31 -19.95 -4.93 11.17
C THR A 31 -19.97 -3.57 11.89
N PRO A 32 -21.02 -3.27 12.68
CA PRO A 32 -21.06 -2.01 13.44
C PRO A 32 -19.97 -1.93 14.51
N PHE A 33 -19.30 -0.79 14.59
CA PHE A 33 -18.31 -0.43 15.60
C PHE A 33 -18.67 0.90 16.28
N ALA A 34 -18.10 1.14 17.47
CA ALA A 34 -18.43 2.29 18.29
C ALA A 34 -17.73 3.57 17.79
N VAL A 35 -18.47 4.68 17.81
CA VAL A 35 -17.95 6.04 17.62
C VAL A 35 -18.39 6.87 18.82
N SER A 36 -17.43 7.48 19.52
CA SER A 36 -17.69 8.14 20.80
C SER A 36 -17.04 9.51 20.87
N GLU A 37 -17.84 10.54 21.10
CA GLU A 37 -17.35 11.91 21.31
C GLU A 37 -16.68 12.01 22.69
N PHE A 38 -15.42 12.41 22.74
CA PHE A 38 -14.69 12.60 23.99
C PHE A 38 -14.57 14.06 24.41
N SER A 39 -14.73 14.98 23.46
CA SER A 39 -14.90 16.42 23.68
C SER A 39 -15.61 17.02 22.47
N PRO A 40 -16.24 18.20 22.57
CA PRO A 40 -17.04 18.76 21.48
C PRO A 40 -16.31 18.75 20.13
N GLY A 41 -16.85 18.01 19.16
CA GLY A 41 -16.30 17.85 17.82
C GLY A 41 -15.09 16.90 17.71
N ASN A 42 -14.77 16.11 18.73
CA ASN A 42 -13.64 15.19 18.72
C ASN A 42 -14.04 13.79 19.18
N TYR A 43 -13.61 12.77 18.42
CA TYR A 43 -14.17 11.42 18.48
C TYR A 43 -13.11 10.33 18.59
N PHE A 44 -13.43 9.30 19.36
CA PHE A 44 -12.78 8.00 19.28
C PHE A 44 -13.59 7.06 18.40
N VAL A 45 -12.88 6.27 17.59
CA VAL A 45 -13.43 5.23 16.71
C VAL A 45 -12.86 3.88 17.13
N ASP A 46 -13.72 2.91 17.41
CA ASP A 46 -13.32 1.52 17.67
C ASP A 46 -12.93 0.82 16.35
N GLY A 47 -11.77 1.22 15.81
CA GLY A 47 -11.31 0.79 14.50
C GLY A 47 -9.82 1.07 14.28
N ARG A 48 -9.37 0.83 13.04
CA ARG A 48 -7.98 1.08 12.61
C ARG A 48 -7.81 2.53 12.15
N PRO A 49 -6.57 3.02 11.92
CA PRO A 49 -6.33 4.39 11.49
C PRO A 49 -7.10 4.78 10.21
N VAL A 50 -7.10 3.92 9.19
CA VAL A 50 -7.89 4.14 7.96
C VAL A 50 -9.38 4.26 8.28
N THR A 51 -9.93 3.37 9.11
CA THR A 51 -11.33 3.44 9.55
C THR A 51 -11.64 4.77 10.24
N ALA A 52 -10.75 5.25 11.12
CA ALA A 52 -10.94 6.52 11.82
C ALA A 52 -10.96 7.71 10.84
N THR A 53 -10.07 7.72 9.84
CA THR A 53 -10.08 8.73 8.76
C THR A 53 -11.42 8.69 8.02
N LEU A 54 -11.86 7.52 7.55
CA LEU A 54 -13.11 7.39 6.79
C LEU A 54 -14.33 7.85 7.61
N VAL A 55 -14.41 7.50 8.90
CA VAL A 55 -15.49 7.99 9.79
C VAL A 55 -15.47 9.52 9.89
N GLY A 56 -14.29 10.12 10.01
CA GLY A 56 -14.12 11.57 10.05
C GLY A 56 -14.58 12.27 8.77
N LEU A 57 -14.36 11.65 7.61
CA LEU A 57 -14.65 12.25 6.30
C LEU A 57 -16.07 11.96 5.78
N ASP A 58 -16.65 10.81 6.15
CA ASP A 58 -17.88 10.30 5.54
C ASP A 58 -19.10 10.46 6.43
N THR A 59 -18.88 10.38 7.73
CA THR A 59 -19.94 10.18 8.71
C THR A 59 -20.12 11.40 9.60
N LEU A 60 -19.02 12.03 10.03
CA LEU A 60 -19.04 13.10 11.01
C LEU A 60 -19.18 14.47 10.32
N ASP A 61 -20.21 15.23 10.69
CA ASP A 61 -20.36 16.62 10.27
C ASP A 61 -19.46 17.54 11.12
N LEU A 62 -18.15 17.43 10.89
CA LEU A 62 -17.13 18.17 11.66
C LEU A 62 -17.15 19.67 11.34
N PHE A 63 -17.48 20.03 10.10
CA PHE A 63 -17.35 21.41 9.59
C PHE A 63 -18.66 21.99 9.03
N GLY A 64 -19.83 21.45 9.40
CA GLY A 64 -21.13 21.99 8.99
C GLY A 64 -21.45 21.78 7.50
N GLY A 65 -21.05 20.63 6.95
CA GLY A 65 -21.26 20.21 5.56
C GLY A 65 -20.08 20.46 4.62
N GLU A 66 -18.99 21.04 5.12
CA GLU A 66 -17.76 21.25 4.36
C GLU A 66 -16.73 20.13 4.63
N GLN A 67 -15.90 19.82 3.64
CA GLN A 67 -14.74 18.93 3.81
C GLN A 67 -13.56 19.73 4.41
N PRO A 68 -12.65 19.09 5.16
CA PRO A 68 -11.46 19.78 5.67
C PRO A 68 -10.52 20.21 4.53
N ASP A 69 -9.80 21.31 4.74
CA ASP A 69 -8.74 21.76 3.83
C ASP A 69 -7.56 20.78 3.77
N VAL A 70 -7.30 20.08 4.87
CA VAL A 70 -6.22 19.11 5.02
C VAL A 70 -6.53 18.10 6.13
N VAL A 71 -6.16 16.83 5.91
CA VAL A 71 -6.11 15.81 6.95
C VAL A 71 -4.69 15.68 7.47
N ILE A 72 -4.50 15.81 8.78
CA ILE A 72 -3.21 15.53 9.43
C ILE A 72 -3.34 14.20 10.16
N SER A 73 -2.59 13.22 9.68
CA SER A 73 -2.48 11.92 10.34
C SER A 73 -1.22 11.91 11.21
N GLY A 74 -1.39 11.84 12.53
CA GLY A 74 -0.31 11.91 13.51
C GLY A 74 -0.56 12.97 14.59
N THR A 75 0.45 13.37 15.37
CA THR A 75 1.85 12.91 15.30
C THR A 75 2.02 11.52 15.91
N ASN A 76 2.48 10.55 15.12
CA ASN A 76 2.74 9.20 15.63
C ASN A 76 4.11 9.09 16.32
N ARG A 77 4.21 8.11 17.23
CA ARG A 77 5.46 7.74 17.89
C ARG A 77 6.31 6.86 16.97
N GLY A 78 7.55 7.27 16.74
CA GLY A 78 8.45 6.59 15.82
C GLY A 78 8.38 7.22 14.44
N ASP A 79 9.40 6.97 13.63
CA ASP A 79 9.49 7.43 12.26
C ASP A 79 8.87 6.41 11.30
N ASN A 80 8.52 6.89 10.12
CA ASN A 80 8.08 6.11 8.98
C ASN A 80 9.03 6.38 7.83
N THR A 81 10.32 6.10 8.02
CA THR A 81 11.28 6.22 6.94
C THR A 81 11.39 4.91 6.16
N GLY A 82 11.54 5.05 4.84
CA GLY A 82 11.76 3.97 3.89
C GLY A 82 10.81 2.79 3.99
N GLU A 83 11.32 1.58 4.23
CA GLU A 83 10.51 0.34 4.32
C GLU A 83 9.29 0.41 5.27
N SER A 84 9.31 1.32 6.23
CA SER A 84 8.22 1.50 7.19
C SER A 84 7.06 2.35 6.67
N GLU A 85 7.21 3.06 5.55
CA GLU A 85 6.19 3.92 4.95
C GLU A 85 4.92 3.14 4.60
N ASN A 86 5.05 2.11 3.77
CA ASN A 86 3.92 1.33 3.26
C ASN A 86 3.13 0.62 4.38
N ILE A 87 3.79 0.24 5.48
CA ILE A 87 3.19 -0.48 6.62
C ILE A 87 2.71 0.45 7.75
N SER A 88 2.88 1.77 7.58
CA SER A 88 2.52 2.74 8.61
C SER A 88 1.02 3.04 8.61
N GLY A 89 0.37 2.87 9.76
CA GLY A 89 -1.02 3.30 9.92
C GLY A 89 -1.19 4.82 9.82
N THR A 90 -0.16 5.59 10.16
CA THR A 90 -0.16 7.05 10.03
C THR A 90 -0.17 7.46 8.57
N VAL A 91 0.72 6.87 7.78
CA VAL A 91 0.84 7.16 6.35
C VAL A 91 -0.41 6.70 5.62
N ASN A 92 -0.87 5.47 5.86
CA ASN A 92 -2.06 4.94 5.20
C ASN A 92 -3.37 5.65 5.60
N ALA A 93 -3.46 6.23 6.80
CA ALA A 93 -4.57 7.11 7.16
C ALA A 93 -4.56 8.45 6.40
N ALA A 94 -3.38 8.99 6.06
CA ALA A 94 -3.25 10.13 5.16
C ALA A 94 -3.57 9.74 3.70
N VAL A 95 -3.09 8.58 3.25
CA VAL A 95 -3.40 8.02 1.91
C VAL A 95 -4.90 7.81 1.73
N ALA A 96 -5.61 7.33 2.74
CA ALA A 96 -7.07 7.21 2.71
C ALA A 96 -7.77 8.56 2.46
N ALA A 97 -7.25 9.66 3.03
CA ALA A 97 -7.75 11.01 2.76
C ALA A 97 -7.42 11.49 1.33
N LEU A 98 -6.22 11.19 0.83
CA LEU A 98 -5.83 11.47 -0.57
C LEU A 98 -6.76 10.74 -1.55
N GLY A 99 -7.15 9.51 -1.25
CA GLY A 99 -8.14 8.74 -2.01
C GLY A 99 -9.52 9.40 -2.09
N ARG A 100 -9.84 10.31 -1.15
CA ARG A 100 -11.05 11.16 -1.18
C ARG A 100 -10.82 12.53 -1.82
N GLY A 101 -9.64 12.75 -2.41
CA GLY A 101 -9.26 14.01 -3.04
C GLY A 101 -8.94 15.12 -2.04
N ILE A 102 -8.72 14.78 -0.76
CA ILE A 102 -8.43 15.74 0.29
C ILE A 102 -6.92 15.75 0.56
N PRO A 103 -6.23 16.91 0.51
CA PRO A 103 -4.83 17.02 0.87
C PRO A 103 -4.54 16.41 2.23
N ALA A 104 -3.40 15.71 2.36
CA ALA A 104 -3.08 15.04 3.61
C ALA A 104 -1.60 15.13 3.98
N ILE A 105 -1.33 15.14 5.28
CA ILE A 105 0.02 15.14 5.84
C ILE A 105 0.11 13.97 6.82
N ALA A 106 1.01 13.03 6.55
CA ALA A 106 1.46 12.03 7.51
C ALA A 106 2.61 12.62 8.32
N LEU A 107 2.44 12.71 9.64
CA LEU A 107 3.41 13.32 10.54
C LEU A 107 3.87 12.32 11.60
N SER A 108 5.17 12.08 11.65
CA SER A 108 5.80 11.08 12.51
C SER A 108 6.96 11.68 13.27
N ALA A 109 7.12 11.32 14.55
CA ALA A 109 8.10 11.95 15.43
C ALA A 109 8.88 10.97 16.29
N GLY A 110 10.19 11.22 16.31
CA GLY A 110 11.21 10.49 17.04
C GLY A 110 11.66 9.23 16.31
N ALA A 111 12.93 8.88 16.44
CA ALA A 111 13.36 7.51 16.15
C ALA A 111 12.76 6.55 17.19
N VAL A 112 12.65 5.27 16.87
CA VAL A 112 12.11 4.23 17.79
C VAL A 112 12.77 4.26 19.20
N ALA A 113 14.00 4.76 19.32
CA ALA A 113 14.73 4.92 20.59
C ALA A 113 14.98 6.38 21.06
N GLY A 114 14.30 7.39 20.48
CA GLY A 114 14.58 8.82 20.68
C GLY A 114 13.85 9.52 21.84
N ASN A 115 14.14 10.82 22.03
CA ASN A 115 13.42 11.71 22.95
C ASN A 115 12.12 12.24 22.31
N TYR A 116 11.00 11.63 22.66
CA TYR A 116 9.71 11.93 22.04
C TYR A 116 9.14 13.30 22.41
N ASP A 117 9.38 13.81 23.62
CA ASP A 117 8.80 15.09 24.06
C ASP A 117 9.32 16.25 23.19
N ALA A 118 10.63 16.26 22.91
CA ALA A 118 11.23 17.25 22.03
C ALA A 118 10.75 17.06 20.58
N ALA A 119 10.68 15.82 20.11
CA ALA A 119 10.21 15.52 18.76
C ALA A 119 8.77 15.99 18.53
N TYR A 120 7.86 15.80 19.50
CA TYR A 120 6.48 16.29 19.39
C TYR A 120 6.38 17.81 19.41
N GLY A 121 7.21 18.49 20.21
CA GLY A 121 7.29 19.96 20.18
C GLY A 121 7.72 20.46 18.80
N ASN A 122 8.82 19.91 18.27
CA ASN A 122 9.34 20.25 16.95
C ASN A 122 8.34 19.93 15.84
N ALA A 123 7.62 18.80 15.95
CA ALA A 123 6.58 18.41 15.00
C ALA A 123 5.44 19.44 14.94
N ALA A 124 4.95 19.88 16.10
CA ALA A 124 3.86 20.84 16.18
C ALA A 124 4.27 22.22 15.65
N GLU A 125 5.47 22.71 16.02
CA GLU A 125 6.00 23.98 15.54
C GLU A 125 6.20 23.98 14.02
N PHE A 126 6.84 22.93 13.49
CA PHE A 126 7.07 22.79 12.06
C PHE A 126 5.76 22.69 11.27
N LEU A 127 4.81 21.87 11.73
CA LEU A 127 3.54 21.70 11.04
C LEU A 127 2.76 23.01 10.95
N VAL A 128 2.69 23.79 12.03
CA VAL A 128 1.98 25.09 12.03
C VAL A 128 2.63 26.07 11.06
N ASP A 129 3.97 26.19 11.08
CA ASP A 129 4.70 27.04 10.12
C ASP A 129 4.48 26.60 8.67
N LEU A 130 4.51 25.29 8.40
CA LEU A 130 4.25 24.73 7.08
C LEU A 130 2.82 25.05 6.60
N LEU A 131 1.81 24.89 7.46
CA LEU A 131 0.42 25.17 7.11
C LEU A 131 0.21 26.65 6.75
N HIS A 132 0.83 27.58 7.50
CA HIS A 132 0.79 29.00 7.15
C HIS A 132 1.47 29.28 5.82
N LYS A 133 2.66 28.72 5.58
CA LYS A 133 3.34 28.89 4.30
C LYS A 133 2.51 28.37 3.13
N LEU A 134 1.89 27.20 3.29
CA LEU A 134 1.00 26.62 2.27
C LEU A 134 -0.20 27.53 2.01
N ASP A 135 -0.87 28.04 3.05
CA ASP A 135 -2.02 28.92 2.93
C ASP A 135 -1.65 30.29 2.30
N ASP A 136 -0.51 30.86 2.68
CA ASP A 136 -0.02 32.15 2.16
C ASP A 136 0.20 32.15 0.64
N VAL A 137 0.53 30.99 0.06
CA VAL A 137 0.76 30.83 -1.39
C VAL A 137 -0.43 30.20 -2.11
N ARG A 138 -1.47 29.79 -1.37
CA ARG A 138 -2.65 29.10 -1.90
C ARG A 138 -3.55 30.07 -2.66
N PRO A 139 -3.87 29.79 -3.94
CA PRO A 139 -4.94 30.50 -4.62
C PRO A 139 -6.31 30.29 -3.94
N ASP A 140 -7.12 31.35 -3.87
CA ASP A 140 -8.47 31.30 -3.33
C ASP A 140 -9.29 30.16 -3.97
N GLY A 141 -9.83 29.28 -3.12
CA GLY A 141 -10.67 28.15 -3.54
C GLY A 141 -9.92 26.97 -4.14
N SER A 142 -8.58 26.95 -4.09
CA SER A 142 -7.78 25.78 -4.44
C SER A 142 -7.46 24.92 -3.20
N PRO A 143 -7.16 23.61 -3.38
CA PRO A 143 -6.69 22.74 -2.30
C PRO A 143 -5.39 23.28 -1.65
N LEU A 144 -5.20 23.00 -0.36
CA LEU A 144 -4.02 23.45 0.38
C LEU A 144 -2.70 22.91 -0.19
N ILE A 145 -2.74 21.67 -0.69
CA ILE A 145 -1.66 21.06 -1.45
C ILE A 145 -2.23 20.69 -2.82
N THR A 146 -1.63 21.21 -3.88
CA THR A 146 -2.14 21.05 -5.25
C THR A 146 -1.88 19.64 -5.78
N GLY A 147 -2.80 19.12 -6.62
CA GLY A 147 -2.57 17.91 -7.43
C GLY A 147 -2.96 16.58 -6.79
N SER A 148 -3.88 16.56 -5.80
CA SER A 148 -4.24 15.35 -5.04
C SER A 148 -3.04 14.69 -4.34
N GLN A 149 -2.08 15.52 -3.92
CA GLN A 149 -0.85 15.09 -3.28
C GLN A 149 -0.86 15.41 -1.79
N GLY A 150 -0.06 14.66 -1.04
CA GLY A 150 0.19 14.86 0.38
C GLY A 150 1.68 14.96 0.68
N LEU A 151 2.00 14.97 1.98
CA LEU A 151 3.38 14.95 2.48
C LEU A 151 3.53 13.84 3.52
N SER A 152 4.63 13.09 3.44
CA SER A 152 5.18 12.33 4.56
C SER A 152 6.27 13.17 5.23
N ILE A 153 6.17 13.34 6.55
CA ILE A 153 7.06 14.19 7.33
C ILE A 153 7.57 13.39 8.53
N ASN A 154 8.89 13.24 8.61
CA ASN A 154 9.55 12.58 9.73
C ASN A 154 10.41 13.56 10.53
N ILE A 155 10.10 13.68 11.82
CA ILE A 155 10.77 14.57 12.78
C ILE A 155 11.77 13.75 13.61
N PRO A 156 13.08 14.04 13.58
CA PRO A 156 14.05 13.28 14.36
C PRO A 156 13.87 13.52 15.86
N GLY A 157 14.39 12.58 16.66
CA GLY A 157 14.34 12.67 18.14
C GLY A 157 15.28 13.72 18.75
N ALA A 158 15.98 14.50 17.93
CA ALA A 158 16.90 15.54 18.35
C ALA A 158 16.14 16.76 18.92
N ALA A 159 16.68 17.36 19.98
CA ALA A 159 16.09 18.57 20.57
C ALA A 159 16.15 19.76 19.59
N ASP A 160 17.21 19.84 18.80
CA ASP A 160 17.45 20.86 17.78
C ASP A 160 17.88 20.13 16.49
N PRO A 161 16.94 19.80 15.58
CA PRO A 161 17.25 19.14 14.31
C PRO A 161 18.21 19.97 13.47
N LEU A 162 19.10 19.32 12.69
CA LEU A 162 20.11 20.00 11.86
C LEU A 162 19.55 20.80 10.68
N GLY A 163 18.22 20.76 10.48
CA GLY A 163 17.50 21.47 9.43
C GLY A 163 16.47 20.57 8.75
N ILE A 164 15.92 21.09 7.65
CA ILE A 164 14.91 20.43 6.83
C ILE A 164 15.58 19.88 5.57
N ALA A 165 15.17 18.70 5.12
CA ALA A 165 15.51 18.11 3.84
C ALA A 165 14.22 17.74 3.09
N VAL A 166 14.11 18.15 1.82
CA VAL A 166 13.07 17.65 0.93
C VAL A 166 13.63 16.43 0.21
N THR A 167 13.00 15.28 0.42
CA THR A 167 13.56 13.95 0.11
C THR A 167 12.58 13.12 -0.70
N ARG A 168 13.07 12.03 -1.29
CA ARG A 168 12.27 10.95 -1.87
C ARG A 168 12.17 9.79 -0.89
N ILE A 169 11.07 9.05 -0.98
CA ILE A 169 10.93 7.75 -0.33
C ILE A 169 11.78 6.76 -1.12
N ASP A 170 12.72 6.11 -0.43
CA ASP A 170 13.48 4.97 -0.91
C ASP A 170 13.51 3.88 0.17
N GLN A 171 14.26 2.80 -0.02
CA GLN A 171 14.25 1.69 0.93
C GLN A 171 14.98 1.99 2.24
N GLU A 172 15.83 3.02 2.27
CA GLU A 172 16.64 3.29 3.44
C GLU A 172 15.75 3.76 4.59
N SER A 173 15.84 3.05 5.71
CA SER A 173 15.08 3.32 6.91
C SER A 173 15.99 3.49 8.11
N SER A 174 15.49 4.13 9.17
CA SER A 174 16.14 4.21 10.47
C SER A 174 16.20 2.85 11.19
N ALA A 175 15.35 1.89 10.80
CA ALA A 175 15.36 0.52 11.30
C ALA A 175 14.69 -0.44 10.31
N THR A 176 15.10 -1.71 10.35
CA THR A 176 14.43 -2.80 9.65
C THR A 176 13.83 -3.79 10.64
N TYR A 177 12.88 -4.59 10.16
CA TYR A 177 12.11 -5.54 10.97
C TYR A 177 12.15 -6.97 10.39
N PRO A 178 13.34 -7.55 10.14
CA PRO A 178 13.43 -8.89 9.58
C PRO A 178 12.74 -9.92 10.46
N ILE A 179 12.15 -10.94 9.84
CA ILE A 179 11.59 -12.09 10.53
C ILE A 179 12.73 -13.04 10.95
N ALA A 180 12.63 -13.61 12.14
CA ALA A 180 13.55 -14.64 12.61
C ALA A 180 12.82 -15.76 13.36
N GLN A 181 13.34 -16.98 13.26
CA GLN A 181 12.88 -18.11 14.06
C GLN A 181 13.47 -18.05 15.47
N LYS A 182 12.61 -18.15 16.49
CA LYS A 182 12.97 -18.23 17.90
C LYS A 182 13.34 -19.67 18.29
N PRO A 183 14.05 -19.87 19.41
CA PRO A 183 14.33 -21.21 19.95
C PRO A 183 13.08 -22.05 20.26
N SER A 184 11.91 -21.42 20.42
CA SER A 184 10.61 -22.10 20.57
C SER A 184 10.12 -22.76 19.27
N GLY A 185 10.71 -22.45 18.12
CA GLY A 185 10.25 -22.82 16.80
C GLY A 185 9.24 -21.84 16.18
N LEU A 186 8.73 -20.88 16.96
CA LEU A 186 7.88 -19.78 16.48
C LEU A 186 8.72 -18.69 15.82
N TYR A 187 8.07 -17.84 15.03
CA TYR A 187 8.68 -16.76 14.28
C TYR A 187 8.17 -15.41 14.79
N ASN A 188 8.98 -14.37 14.69
CA ASN A 188 8.58 -12.99 14.97
C ASN A 188 9.54 -12.01 14.24
N SER A 189 9.07 -10.78 14.01
CA SER A 189 9.89 -9.63 13.65
C SER A 189 10.95 -9.31 14.71
N VAL A 190 12.13 -8.89 14.24
CA VAL A 190 13.25 -8.48 15.08
C VAL A 190 13.64 -7.05 14.71
N PHE A 191 13.46 -6.12 15.65
CA PHE A 191 13.89 -4.74 15.46
C PHE A 191 15.42 -4.67 15.29
N THR A 192 15.86 -4.14 14.15
CA THR A 192 17.27 -3.95 13.82
C THR A 192 17.51 -2.48 13.47
N PRO A 193 18.17 -1.69 14.35
CA PRO A 193 18.39 -0.27 14.09
C PRO A 193 19.43 -0.08 12.98
N ASN A 194 19.17 0.87 12.09
CA ASN A 194 20.16 1.43 11.19
C ASN A 194 20.86 2.60 11.89
N THR A 195 22.18 2.65 11.81
CA THR A 195 22.99 3.73 12.40
C THR A 195 24.00 4.29 11.41
N GLN A 196 23.94 3.87 10.15
CA GLN A 196 24.92 4.18 9.11
C GLN A 196 24.18 4.76 7.91
N PRO A 197 23.94 6.09 7.86
CA PRO A 197 23.31 6.71 6.71
C PRO A 197 24.15 6.48 5.45
N SER A 198 23.51 6.19 4.32
CA SER A 198 24.18 6.00 3.02
C SER A 198 24.86 7.27 2.51
N GLY A 199 24.45 8.44 3.02
CA GLY A 199 24.87 9.74 2.54
C GLY A 199 24.14 10.19 1.26
N ASN A 200 23.11 9.45 0.81
CA ASN A 200 22.27 9.88 -0.31
C ASN A 200 21.48 11.15 0.07
N PRO A 201 21.69 12.30 -0.61
CA PRO A 201 20.96 13.53 -0.31
C PRO A 201 19.45 13.41 -0.56
N LEU A 202 19.05 12.55 -1.50
CA LEU A 202 17.65 12.36 -1.86
C LEU A 202 16.94 11.33 -0.99
N SER A 203 17.67 10.48 -0.25
CA SER A 203 17.07 9.44 0.58
C SER A 203 16.48 10.06 1.84
N GLU A 204 15.21 9.80 2.07
CA GLU A 204 14.57 10.16 3.33
C GLU A 204 15.29 9.54 4.54
N GLY A 205 15.49 8.21 4.55
CA GLY A 205 16.14 7.53 5.67
C GLY A 205 17.56 8.04 5.91
N ALA A 206 18.34 8.27 4.85
CA ALA A 206 19.71 8.78 5.00
C ALA A 206 19.72 10.18 5.64
N GLN A 207 18.82 11.08 5.21
CA GLN A 207 18.74 12.43 5.79
C GLN A 207 18.23 12.38 7.23
N PHE A 208 17.20 11.58 7.51
CA PHE A 208 16.64 11.42 8.85
C PHE A 208 17.69 10.92 9.86
N LEU A 209 18.51 9.94 9.45
CA LEU A 209 19.63 9.41 10.25
C LEU A 209 20.74 10.44 10.55
N THR A 210 20.73 11.60 9.88
CA THR A 210 21.63 12.73 10.15
C THR A 210 20.97 13.81 11.03
N ASP A 211 19.90 13.48 11.76
CA ASP A 211 19.13 14.41 12.59
C ASP A 211 18.48 15.56 11.80
N ARG A 212 18.15 15.33 10.53
CA ARG A 212 17.32 16.26 9.73
C ARG A 212 15.85 15.88 9.79
N LEU A 213 14.99 16.89 9.76
CA LEU A 213 13.58 16.72 9.44
C LEU A 213 13.46 16.41 7.95
N THR A 214 12.69 15.39 7.60
CA THR A 214 12.44 15.06 6.19
C THR A 214 11.03 15.41 5.78
N VAL A 215 10.88 15.88 4.54
CA VAL A 215 9.59 16.16 3.90
C VAL A 215 9.60 15.49 2.53
N SER A 216 8.76 14.47 2.37
CA SER A 216 8.61 13.72 1.13
C SER A 216 7.21 13.89 0.57
N PRO A 217 7.05 14.55 -0.60
CA PRO A 217 5.79 14.52 -1.35
C PRO A 217 5.33 13.10 -1.65
N ILE A 218 4.04 12.85 -1.40
CA ILE A 218 3.36 11.57 -1.67
C ILE A 218 2.14 11.78 -2.56
N ASP A 219 1.79 10.80 -3.39
CA ASP A 219 0.60 10.84 -4.25
C ASP A 219 -0.49 9.83 -3.83
N GLY A 220 -0.20 9.04 -2.79
CA GLY A 220 -1.16 8.12 -2.18
C GLY A 220 -1.55 6.93 -3.06
N ASN A 221 -0.76 6.59 -4.07
CA ASN A 221 -0.95 5.37 -4.83
C ASN A 221 0.40 4.67 -5.07
N TRP A 222 0.37 3.46 -5.61
CA TRP A 222 1.58 2.69 -5.89
C TRP A 222 1.90 2.60 -7.39
N SER A 223 1.28 3.43 -8.23
CA SER A 223 1.53 3.43 -9.66
C SER A 223 3.01 3.62 -9.97
N ALA A 224 3.47 2.95 -11.03
CA ALA A 224 4.72 3.33 -11.66
C ALA A 224 4.51 4.53 -12.59
N THR A 225 5.61 5.12 -13.03
CA THR A 225 5.59 6.26 -13.95
C THR A 225 4.87 5.93 -15.27
N ASP A 226 4.34 6.97 -15.93
CA ASP A 226 3.73 6.84 -17.26
C ASP A 226 4.67 6.21 -18.30
N GLN A 227 5.98 6.48 -18.20
CA GLN A 227 6.96 5.89 -19.11
C GLN A 227 7.08 4.38 -18.87
N GLN A 228 7.18 3.93 -17.62
CA GLN A 228 7.20 2.50 -17.28
C GLN A 228 5.92 1.81 -17.73
N ARG A 229 4.77 2.48 -17.62
CA ARG A 229 3.49 1.96 -18.15
C ARG A 229 3.53 1.74 -19.65
N LEU A 230 4.01 2.73 -20.41
CA LEU A 230 4.15 2.62 -21.86
C LEU A 230 5.15 1.53 -22.27
N ASP A 231 6.24 1.37 -21.51
CA ASP A 231 7.25 0.34 -21.77
C ASP A 231 6.68 -1.07 -21.57
N ILE A 232 5.90 -1.29 -20.51
CA ILE A 232 5.18 -2.56 -20.29
C ILE A 232 4.14 -2.81 -21.37
N ALA A 233 3.35 -1.80 -21.73
CA ALA A 233 2.38 -1.91 -22.82
C ALA A 233 3.06 -2.32 -24.14
N ALA A 234 4.18 -1.68 -24.49
CA ALA A 234 4.93 -1.99 -25.70
C ALA A 234 5.53 -3.41 -25.69
N ARG A 235 5.86 -3.96 -24.51
CA ARG A 235 6.33 -5.35 -24.38
C ARG A 235 5.22 -6.36 -24.64
N LEU A 236 3.99 -6.05 -24.26
CA LEU A 236 2.86 -6.98 -24.23
C LEU A 236 1.82 -6.74 -25.35
N ASP A 237 1.98 -5.69 -26.13
CA ASP A 237 1.04 -5.31 -27.20
C ASP A 237 0.77 -6.46 -28.17
N GLY A 238 -0.50 -6.85 -28.25
CA GLY A 238 -0.99 -7.93 -29.12
C GLY A 238 -0.48 -9.34 -28.79
N ARG A 239 0.03 -9.59 -27.57
CA ARG A 239 0.60 -10.89 -27.16
C ARG A 239 -0.26 -11.70 -26.20
N LEU A 240 -1.21 -11.07 -25.53
CA LEU A 240 -2.12 -11.75 -24.58
C LEU A 240 -3.38 -12.24 -25.32
N GLY A 241 -3.81 -13.46 -25.04
CA GLY A 241 -4.99 -14.11 -25.64
C GLY A 241 -4.68 -15.08 -26.79
N ASP A 242 -3.42 -15.28 -27.16
CA ASP A 242 -3.02 -16.15 -28.28
C ASP A 242 -2.79 -17.62 -27.84
N ASN A 243 -2.71 -17.90 -26.52
CA ASN A 243 -2.50 -19.25 -25.96
C ASN A 243 -1.25 -19.98 -26.51
N ILE A 244 -0.17 -19.24 -26.78
CA ILE A 244 1.09 -19.79 -27.29
C ILE A 244 2.05 -20.04 -26.12
N TRP A 245 2.37 -21.31 -25.88
CA TRP A 245 3.28 -21.73 -24.81
C TRP A 245 4.59 -22.25 -25.41
N PRO A 246 5.72 -21.52 -25.29
CA PRO A 246 7.01 -21.96 -25.84
C PRO A 246 7.64 -23.08 -25.01
N ASP A 247 8.54 -23.88 -25.59
CA ASP A 247 9.39 -24.82 -24.85
C ASP A 247 10.54 -24.06 -24.17
N ALA A 248 10.29 -23.33 -23.08
CA ALA A 248 11.30 -22.55 -22.36
C ALA A 248 11.68 -23.16 -20.99
N GLN A 249 12.86 -22.79 -20.47
CA GLN A 249 13.18 -22.99 -19.04
C GLN A 249 12.60 -21.82 -18.26
N TYR A 250 11.76 -22.13 -17.29
CA TYR A 250 10.90 -21.16 -16.64
C TYR A 250 11.42 -20.74 -15.27
N ALA A 251 11.09 -19.50 -14.92
CA ALA A 251 11.52 -18.84 -13.70
C ALA A 251 11.06 -19.53 -12.40
N LYS A 252 11.75 -19.22 -11.29
CA LYS A 252 11.31 -19.56 -9.94
C LYS A 252 10.25 -18.57 -9.49
N ILE A 253 9.06 -19.08 -9.20
CA ILE A 253 7.91 -18.29 -8.77
C ILE A 253 7.58 -18.63 -7.33
N MET A 254 7.52 -17.60 -6.49
CA MET A 254 6.87 -17.71 -5.19
C MET A 254 5.42 -17.28 -5.32
N LEU A 255 4.49 -18.13 -4.88
CA LEU A 255 3.07 -17.78 -4.77
C LEU A 255 2.73 -17.36 -3.35
N VAL A 256 1.98 -16.27 -3.22
CA VAL A 256 1.37 -15.78 -1.97
C VAL A 256 -0.08 -15.40 -2.26
N ASN A 257 -0.89 -15.17 -1.23
CA ASN A 257 -2.23 -14.57 -1.34
C ASN A 257 -2.63 -13.97 0.01
N ASP A 258 -3.86 -13.50 0.09
CA ASP A 258 -4.52 -13.14 1.34
C ASP A 258 -5.73 -14.02 1.70
N GLU A 259 -6.23 -14.88 0.80
CA GLU A 259 -7.30 -15.82 1.11
C GLU A 259 -6.86 -17.05 1.94
N GLY A 260 -5.55 -17.30 2.00
CA GLY A 260 -4.92 -18.39 2.74
C GLY A 260 -4.48 -19.59 1.89
N ALA A 261 -3.66 -20.47 2.48
CA ALA A 261 -3.00 -21.58 1.80
C ALA A 261 -3.96 -22.63 1.21
N ASP A 262 -5.16 -22.79 1.79
CA ASP A 262 -6.16 -23.72 1.28
C ASP A 262 -7.10 -23.07 0.23
N ALA A 263 -6.85 -21.82 -0.17
CA ALA A 263 -7.72 -21.11 -1.11
C ALA A 263 -7.64 -21.71 -2.52
N PRO A 264 -8.78 -21.80 -3.24
CA PRO A 264 -8.80 -22.40 -4.57
C PRO A 264 -8.01 -21.60 -5.60
N GLY A 265 -7.98 -20.26 -5.51
CA GLY A 265 -7.31 -19.39 -6.48
C GLY A 265 -5.81 -19.64 -6.60
N ILE A 266 -5.10 -19.67 -5.46
CA ILE A 266 -3.65 -19.93 -5.43
C ILE A 266 -3.34 -21.37 -5.89
N GLY A 267 -4.15 -22.36 -5.50
CA GLY A 267 -3.97 -23.75 -5.92
C GLY A 267 -4.19 -23.97 -7.42
N VAL A 268 -5.16 -23.28 -8.02
CA VAL A 268 -5.39 -23.33 -9.47
C VAL A 268 -4.21 -22.72 -10.24
N LEU A 269 -3.77 -21.53 -9.84
CA LEU A 269 -2.62 -20.86 -10.45
C LEU A 269 -1.35 -21.71 -10.35
N ARG A 270 -1.08 -22.25 -9.16
CA ARG A 270 0.03 -23.18 -8.92
C ARG A 270 0.05 -24.33 -9.91
N ASN A 271 -1.09 -25.02 -10.06
CA ASN A 271 -1.17 -26.19 -10.93
C ASN A 271 -0.92 -25.85 -12.40
N ILE A 272 -1.41 -24.71 -12.88
CA ILE A 272 -1.18 -24.25 -14.24
C ILE A 272 0.31 -23.93 -14.45
N LEU A 273 0.91 -23.16 -13.54
CA LEU A 273 2.34 -22.82 -13.62
C LEU A 273 3.23 -24.07 -13.59
N LEU A 274 2.93 -25.06 -12.73
CA LEU A 274 3.66 -26.33 -12.70
C LEU A 274 3.52 -27.12 -14.00
N GLN A 275 2.34 -27.14 -14.62
CA GLN A 275 2.12 -27.81 -15.91
C GLN A 275 2.90 -27.16 -17.05
N LEU A 276 3.09 -25.85 -16.97
CA LEU A 276 3.93 -25.09 -17.90
C LEU A 276 5.43 -25.27 -17.63
N GLY A 277 5.82 -25.85 -16.48
CA GLY A 277 7.22 -26.15 -16.17
C GLY A 277 7.93 -25.09 -15.33
N PHE A 278 7.21 -24.14 -14.74
CA PHE A 278 7.76 -23.22 -13.74
C PHE A 278 8.14 -23.95 -12.45
N HIS A 279 9.16 -23.44 -11.77
CA HIS A 279 9.49 -23.85 -10.41
C HIS A 279 8.64 -23.05 -9.44
N VAL A 280 7.68 -23.68 -8.77
CA VAL A 280 6.69 -22.97 -7.94
C VAL A 280 6.85 -23.36 -6.47
N THR A 281 6.95 -22.36 -5.59
CA THR A 281 6.89 -22.53 -4.13
C THR A 281 5.75 -21.69 -3.58
N GLU A 282 4.82 -22.32 -2.87
CA GLU A 282 3.70 -21.64 -2.25
C GLU A 282 4.06 -21.20 -0.83
N VAL A 283 3.92 -19.91 -0.51
CA VAL A 283 4.09 -19.38 0.84
C VAL A 283 2.90 -18.46 1.13
N ALA A 284 1.90 -18.99 1.83
CA ALA A 284 0.61 -18.33 1.99
C ALA A 284 0.18 -18.25 3.46
N PRO A 285 -0.67 -17.26 3.83
CA PRO A 285 -1.28 -17.20 5.15
C PRO A 285 -2.00 -18.49 5.53
N ALA A 286 -2.01 -18.84 6.81
CA ALA A 286 -2.67 -20.06 7.30
C ALA A 286 -4.20 -19.98 7.25
N VAL A 287 -4.75 -18.77 7.19
CA VAL A 287 -6.18 -18.48 7.16
C VAL A 287 -6.43 -17.27 6.25
N ASN A 288 -7.69 -17.02 5.93
CA ASN A 288 -8.11 -15.82 5.21
C ASN A 288 -7.73 -14.55 6.02
N GLN A 289 -7.15 -13.60 5.30
CA GLN A 289 -6.62 -12.30 5.70
C GLN A 289 -7.03 -11.21 4.71
N GLN A 290 -8.17 -11.33 4.03
CA GLN A 290 -8.70 -10.25 3.19
C GLN A 290 -8.95 -8.98 4.02
N ASP A 291 -8.80 -7.81 3.39
CA ASP A 291 -8.95 -6.47 3.98
C ASP A 291 -7.99 -6.15 5.15
N VAL A 292 -6.86 -6.87 5.23
CA VAL A 292 -5.79 -6.55 6.20
C VAL A 292 -4.75 -5.57 5.64
N GLY A 293 -4.79 -5.28 4.34
CA GLY A 293 -3.86 -4.36 3.67
C GLY A 293 -2.40 -4.66 4.00
N THR A 294 -1.65 -3.61 4.33
CA THR A 294 -0.21 -3.67 4.63
C THR A 294 0.11 -3.98 6.11
N ALA A 295 -0.85 -4.50 6.89
CA ALA A 295 -0.60 -4.82 8.30
C ALA A 295 0.49 -5.87 8.50
N LEU A 296 1.19 -5.79 9.62
CA LEU A 296 2.17 -6.78 10.06
C LEU A 296 1.69 -7.59 11.27
N THR A 297 2.14 -8.84 11.35
CA THR A 297 2.00 -9.66 12.56
C THR A 297 3.19 -9.43 13.49
N LEU A 298 2.97 -8.68 14.58
CA LEU A 298 4.01 -8.37 15.57
C LEU A 298 4.15 -9.38 16.71
N THR A 299 3.21 -10.32 16.82
CA THR A 299 3.23 -11.39 17.85
C THR A 299 3.92 -12.64 17.32
N ASP A 300 4.30 -13.56 18.22
CA ASP A 300 4.85 -14.85 17.79
C ASP A 300 3.84 -15.63 16.94
N PHE A 301 4.28 -16.12 15.79
CA PHE A 301 3.45 -16.89 14.86
C PHE A 301 4.12 -18.21 14.46
N ALA A 302 3.31 -19.15 14.00
CA ALA A 302 3.75 -20.45 13.55
C ALA A 302 3.95 -20.49 12.03
N VAL A 303 4.91 -21.31 11.59
CA VAL A 303 5.08 -21.71 10.19
C VAL A 303 4.97 -23.23 10.12
N ILE A 304 4.20 -23.71 9.14
CA ILE A 304 4.01 -25.14 8.87
C ILE A 304 4.49 -25.41 7.46
N GLN A 305 5.44 -26.33 7.30
CA GLN A 305 5.84 -26.82 5.97
C GLN A 305 4.73 -27.72 5.41
N THR A 306 4.28 -27.42 4.20
CA THR A 306 3.28 -28.20 3.45
C THR A 306 3.97 -29.04 2.38
N ALA A 307 3.20 -29.83 1.61
CA ALA A 307 3.76 -30.55 0.45
C ALA A 307 4.26 -29.60 -0.65
N ASP A 308 3.70 -28.39 -0.67
CA ASP A 308 3.75 -27.45 -1.80
C ASP A 308 4.52 -26.16 -1.47
N GLY A 309 4.90 -26.02 -0.19
CA GLY A 309 5.70 -24.93 0.35
C GLY A 309 5.41 -24.73 1.84
N TYR A 310 4.83 -23.60 2.22
CA TYR A 310 4.67 -23.17 3.61
C TYR A 310 3.34 -22.47 3.87
N SER A 311 2.75 -22.78 5.02
CA SER A 311 1.61 -22.07 5.60
C SER A 311 2.09 -21.22 6.78
N VAL A 312 1.80 -19.93 6.76
CA VAL A 312 2.31 -18.95 7.73
C VAL A 312 1.16 -18.33 8.51
N ALA A 313 1.14 -18.44 9.84
CA ALA A 313 0.07 -17.87 10.67
C ALA A 313 0.21 -16.34 10.86
N ALA A 314 0.31 -15.59 9.76
CA ALA A 314 0.55 -14.15 9.73
C ALA A 314 -0.22 -13.45 8.58
N THR A 315 -0.07 -12.12 8.48
CA THR A 315 -0.61 -11.34 7.34
C THR A 315 0.15 -11.65 6.04
N PRO A 316 -0.39 -11.28 4.87
CA PRO A 316 0.27 -11.49 3.57
C PRO A 316 1.64 -10.83 3.49
N THR A 317 1.77 -9.57 3.93
CA THR A 317 3.06 -8.86 3.98
C THR A 317 4.06 -9.59 4.90
N THR A 318 3.64 -10.01 6.10
CA THR A 318 4.52 -10.78 6.99
C THR A 318 4.85 -12.17 6.42
N THR A 319 3.97 -12.76 5.61
CA THR A 319 4.20 -14.03 4.91
C THR A 319 5.33 -13.89 3.89
N VAL A 320 5.32 -12.81 3.09
CA VAL A 320 6.44 -12.47 2.18
C VAL A 320 7.74 -12.31 2.98
N TYR A 321 7.71 -11.57 4.09
CA TYR A 321 8.92 -11.33 4.88
C TYR A 321 9.47 -12.64 5.46
N THR A 322 8.57 -13.48 6.00
CA THR A 322 8.93 -14.79 6.55
C THR A 322 9.60 -15.65 5.48
N ALA A 323 9.02 -15.68 4.27
CA ALA A 323 9.57 -16.44 3.15
C ALA A 323 11.00 -16.00 2.82
N LEU A 324 11.21 -14.71 2.62
CA LEU A 324 12.44 -14.15 2.06
C LEU A 324 13.55 -13.93 3.10
N ASP A 325 13.19 -13.73 4.38
CA ASP A 325 14.16 -13.56 5.47
C ASP A 325 14.62 -14.91 6.04
N THR A 326 13.76 -15.94 6.04
CA THR A 326 13.99 -17.15 6.85
C THR A 326 13.75 -18.49 6.17
N LEU A 327 12.77 -18.61 5.27
CA LEU A 327 12.36 -19.93 4.76
C LEU A 327 13.09 -20.31 3.47
N LEU A 328 13.21 -19.37 2.54
CA LEU A 328 13.83 -19.58 1.24
C LEU A 328 15.33 -19.32 1.32
N THR A 329 16.12 -20.26 0.80
CA THR A 329 17.56 -20.10 0.71
C THR A 329 17.94 -19.18 -0.45
N ALA A 330 19.21 -18.77 -0.55
CA ALA A 330 19.69 -18.03 -1.71
C ALA A 330 19.50 -18.81 -3.02
N ASP A 331 19.56 -20.14 -2.98
CA ASP A 331 19.32 -21.00 -4.14
C ASP A 331 17.83 -21.11 -4.49
N ASP A 332 16.93 -20.82 -3.55
CA ASP A 332 15.46 -20.87 -3.73
C ASP A 332 14.83 -19.48 -3.85
N ARG A 333 15.65 -18.41 -3.91
CA ARG A 333 15.14 -17.03 -4.06
C ARG A 333 14.32 -16.93 -5.35
N PRO A 334 13.07 -16.43 -5.31
CA PRO A 334 12.23 -16.36 -6.49
C PRO A 334 12.71 -15.26 -7.44
N ASP A 335 12.53 -15.51 -8.74
CA ASP A 335 12.72 -14.51 -9.79
C ASP A 335 11.48 -13.61 -9.94
N LEU A 336 10.33 -14.09 -9.47
CA LEU A 336 9.03 -13.41 -9.50
C LEU A 336 8.17 -13.85 -8.30
N VAL A 337 7.50 -12.91 -7.66
CA VAL A 337 6.42 -13.20 -6.71
C VAL A 337 5.07 -13.01 -7.42
N ILE A 338 4.12 -13.93 -7.24
CA ILE A 338 2.74 -13.71 -7.66
C ILE A 338 1.83 -13.81 -6.45
N SER A 339 1.05 -12.77 -6.21
CA SER A 339 0.07 -12.66 -5.14
C SER A 339 -1.34 -12.84 -5.71
N GLY A 340 -2.06 -13.87 -5.28
CA GLY A 340 -3.41 -14.21 -5.76
C GLY A 340 -3.54 -15.67 -6.23
N VAL A 341 -4.56 -16.03 -7.00
CA VAL A 341 -5.68 -15.20 -7.50
C VAL A 341 -6.66 -14.90 -6.39
N ASP A 342 -6.88 -13.61 -6.11
CA ASP A 342 -7.85 -13.13 -5.11
C ASP A 342 -9.27 -12.99 -5.69
N THR A 343 -10.29 -13.26 -4.86
CA THR A 343 -11.70 -13.09 -5.21
C THR A 343 -12.22 -11.74 -4.75
N GLY A 344 -12.26 -10.79 -5.68
CA GLY A 344 -12.53 -9.39 -5.42
C GLY A 344 -11.49 -8.50 -6.08
N PRO A 345 -11.89 -7.48 -6.85
CA PRO A 345 -10.94 -6.54 -7.43
C PRO A 345 -10.19 -5.73 -6.37
N SER A 346 -8.91 -5.46 -6.64
CA SER A 346 -8.03 -4.58 -5.86
C SER A 346 -7.75 -3.33 -6.70
N LEU A 347 -8.68 -2.38 -6.68
CA LEU A 347 -8.69 -1.22 -7.58
C LEU A 347 -8.63 0.11 -6.81
N GLY A 348 -7.86 1.04 -7.37
CA GLY A 348 -7.84 2.45 -7.03
C GLY A 348 -7.65 2.76 -5.56
N ALA A 349 -8.43 3.72 -5.03
CA ALA A 349 -8.32 4.19 -3.64
C ALA A 349 -8.57 3.09 -2.60
N GLU A 350 -9.33 2.04 -2.95
CA GLU A 350 -9.54 0.88 -2.07
C GLU A 350 -8.41 -0.14 -2.16
N GLY A 351 -7.65 -0.15 -3.25
CA GLY A 351 -6.56 -1.11 -3.47
C GLY A 351 -5.55 -1.13 -2.32
N ILE A 352 -5.40 -0.02 -1.58
CA ILE A 352 -4.51 0.04 -0.41
C ILE A 352 -4.91 -0.97 0.69
N THR A 353 -6.18 -1.34 0.82
CA THR A 353 -6.66 -2.29 1.84
C THR A 353 -6.52 -3.76 1.42
N SER A 354 -6.14 -4.02 0.16
CA SER A 354 -5.93 -5.37 -0.37
C SER A 354 -4.65 -5.99 0.19
N GLY A 355 -4.80 -7.17 0.82
CA GLY A 355 -3.65 -7.96 1.26
C GLY A 355 -2.88 -8.56 0.07
N THR A 356 -3.59 -8.90 -1.00
CA THR A 356 -3.02 -9.40 -2.25
C THR A 356 -2.12 -8.35 -2.92
N LEU A 357 -2.58 -7.11 -3.07
CA LEU A 357 -1.75 -6.01 -3.62
C LEU A 357 -0.60 -5.66 -2.67
N ALA A 358 -0.86 -5.58 -1.35
CA ALA A 358 0.15 -5.28 -0.35
C ALA A 358 1.33 -6.27 -0.34
N ALA A 359 1.08 -7.56 -0.57
CA ALA A 359 2.14 -8.56 -0.68
C ALA A 359 3.03 -8.37 -1.92
N ALA A 360 2.44 -7.96 -3.06
CA ALA A 360 3.20 -7.62 -4.26
C ALA A 360 4.04 -6.35 -4.05
N VAL A 361 3.47 -5.31 -3.45
CA VAL A 361 4.16 -4.07 -3.08
C VAL A 361 5.35 -4.36 -2.17
N ALA A 362 5.15 -5.16 -1.12
CA ALA A 362 6.20 -5.57 -0.20
C ALA A 362 7.35 -6.32 -0.89
N SER A 363 7.02 -7.19 -1.85
CA SER A 363 8.02 -7.95 -2.62
C SER A 363 8.89 -7.04 -3.49
N VAL A 364 8.26 -6.07 -4.16
CA VAL A 364 8.96 -5.10 -5.02
C VAL A 364 9.78 -4.13 -4.18
N PHE A 365 9.17 -3.52 -3.17
CA PHE A 365 9.78 -2.43 -2.43
C PHE A 365 10.76 -2.88 -1.37
N ASN A 366 10.55 -3.98 -0.63
CA ASN A 366 11.46 -4.37 0.45
C ASN A 366 12.52 -5.38 0.02
N TYR A 367 12.28 -6.12 -1.08
CA TYR A 367 13.16 -7.22 -1.50
C TYR A 367 13.73 -7.08 -2.92
N GLU A 368 13.32 -6.03 -3.65
CA GLU A 368 13.68 -5.81 -5.05
C GLU A 368 13.35 -7.02 -5.95
N ILE A 369 12.31 -7.78 -5.59
CA ILE A 369 11.83 -8.91 -6.38
C ILE A 369 10.59 -8.44 -7.15
N PRO A 370 10.59 -8.52 -8.49
CA PRO A 370 9.39 -8.22 -9.27
C PRO A 370 8.19 -9.01 -8.79
N ALA A 371 7.01 -8.39 -8.84
CA ALA A 371 5.79 -9.04 -8.38
C ALA A 371 4.58 -8.78 -9.28
N ILE A 372 3.64 -9.71 -9.30
CA ILE A 372 2.33 -9.54 -9.91
C ILE A 372 1.28 -9.79 -8.82
N SER A 373 0.41 -8.83 -8.58
CA SER A 373 -0.85 -9.08 -7.87
C SER A 373 -1.95 -9.36 -8.88
N VAL A 374 -2.77 -10.35 -8.62
CA VAL A 374 -3.89 -10.73 -9.48
C VAL A 374 -5.17 -10.95 -8.69
N SER A 375 -6.21 -10.24 -9.13
CA SER A 375 -7.55 -10.27 -8.56
C SER A 375 -8.59 -10.51 -9.67
N THR A 376 -9.68 -11.21 -9.35
CA THR A 376 -10.79 -11.43 -10.29
C THR A 376 -12.15 -11.14 -9.66
N ALA A 377 -13.05 -10.53 -10.44
CA ALA A 377 -14.44 -10.39 -10.03
C ALA A 377 -15.17 -11.73 -10.07
N VAL A 378 -15.98 -11.96 -9.03
CA VAL A 378 -16.76 -13.20 -8.86
C VAL A 378 -18.25 -12.88 -8.76
N ALA A 379 -19.10 -13.82 -9.16
CA ALA A 379 -20.56 -13.64 -9.18
C ALA A 379 -21.25 -13.67 -7.79
N GLY A 380 -20.50 -13.58 -6.67
CA GLY A 380 -21.05 -13.56 -5.31
C GLY A 380 -21.81 -14.83 -4.90
N GLN A 381 -21.28 -16.01 -5.22
CA GLN A 381 -21.92 -17.31 -4.99
C GLN A 381 -21.36 -18.05 -3.78
N ALA A 382 -22.15 -18.99 -3.21
CA ALA A 382 -21.73 -19.82 -2.08
C ALA A 382 -20.63 -20.85 -2.43
N THR A 383 -20.38 -21.08 -3.72
CA THR A 383 -19.31 -21.93 -4.22
C THR A 383 -18.30 -21.10 -4.99
N PRO A 384 -17.01 -21.49 -5.02
CA PRO A 384 -16.01 -20.82 -5.83
C PRO A 384 -16.45 -20.70 -7.29
N ASP A 385 -16.26 -19.52 -7.87
CA ASP A 385 -16.46 -19.29 -9.29
C ASP A 385 -15.26 -19.85 -10.06
N TRP A 386 -15.28 -21.15 -10.32
CA TRP A 386 -14.18 -21.83 -11.01
C TRP A 386 -13.89 -21.22 -12.39
N GLY A 387 -14.90 -20.72 -13.09
CA GLY A 387 -14.70 -20.08 -14.40
C GLY A 387 -13.82 -18.84 -14.27
N ALA A 388 -14.14 -17.96 -13.32
CA ALA A 388 -13.34 -16.78 -13.02
C ALA A 388 -11.92 -17.14 -12.56
N LEU A 389 -11.79 -18.08 -11.61
CA LEU A 389 -10.48 -18.49 -11.07
C LEU A 389 -9.57 -19.13 -12.13
N TYR A 390 -10.10 -20.02 -12.97
CA TYR A 390 -9.32 -20.60 -14.07
C TYR A 390 -8.97 -19.53 -15.11
N GLY A 391 -9.91 -18.69 -15.52
CA GLY A 391 -9.65 -17.61 -16.48
C GLY A 391 -8.53 -16.69 -16.01
N ALA A 392 -8.60 -16.26 -14.75
CA ALA A 392 -7.60 -15.42 -14.12
C ALA A 392 -6.23 -16.10 -14.03
N ALA A 393 -6.19 -17.35 -13.58
CA ALA A 393 -4.95 -18.09 -13.48
C ALA A 393 -4.30 -18.36 -14.85
N TYR A 394 -5.09 -18.64 -15.89
CA TYR A 394 -4.59 -18.80 -17.27
C TYR A 394 -4.01 -17.50 -17.81
N LEU A 395 -4.72 -16.38 -17.65
CA LEU A 395 -4.24 -15.07 -18.10
C LEU A 395 -2.94 -14.70 -17.37
N THR A 396 -2.85 -14.92 -16.06
CA THR A 396 -1.64 -14.65 -15.29
C THR A 396 -0.47 -15.51 -15.77
N ALA A 397 -0.69 -16.79 -16.02
CA ALA A 397 0.35 -17.66 -16.56
C ALA A 397 0.82 -17.20 -17.96
N GLU A 398 -0.11 -16.78 -18.83
CA GLU A 398 0.19 -16.24 -20.17
C GLU A 398 1.01 -14.95 -20.06
N LEU A 399 0.60 -14.04 -19.16
CA LEU A 399 1.32 -12.80 -18.86
C LEU A 399 2.76 -13.09 -18.42
N VAL A 400 2.97 -14.04 -17.52
CA VAL A 400 4.32 -14.40 -17.06
C VAL A 400 5.17 -14.94 -18.21
N VAL A 401 4.60 -15.79 -19.06
CA VAL A 401 5.29 -16.35 -20.22
C VAL A 401 5.70 -15.26 -21.21
N GLU A 402 4.80 -14.32 -21.51
CA GLU A 402 5.09 -13.20 -22.41
C GLU A 402 6.09 -12.21 -21.81
N LEU A 403 5.99 -11.92 -20.51
CA LEU A 403 6.98 -11.10 -19.82
C LEU A 403 8.36 -11.76 -19.87
N GLN A 404 8.45 -13.06 -19.63
CA GLN A 404 9.72 -13.79 -19.72
C GLN A 404 10.25 -13.83 -21.16
N ALA A 405 9.39 -14.05 -22.16
CA ALA A 405 9.77 -14.03 -23.57
C ALA A 405 10.26 -12.65 -24.05
N THR A 406 9.79 -11.59 -23.40
CA THR A 406 10.14 -10.19 -23.72
C THR A 406 11.14 -9.56 -22.75
N ALA A 407 11.73 -10.32 -21.83
CA ALA A 407 12.70 -9.84 -20.84
C ALA A 407 13.97 -9.20 -21.44
N GLY A 408 14.20 -9.37 -22.75
CA GLY A 408 15.30 -8.74 -23.47
C GLY A 408 16.67 -9.18 -22.97
N GLN A 409 17.66 -8.27 -23.03
CA GLN A 409 19.04 -8.56 -22.61
C GLN A 409 19.26 -8.50 -21.10
N SER A 410 18.34 -7.89 -20.34
CA SER A 410 18.43 -7.80 -18.88
C SER A 410 18.17 -9.15 -18.19
N GLY A 411 17.48 -10.08 -18.85
CA GLY A 411 17.14 -11.39 -18.29
C GLY A 411 16.09 -11.38 -17.18
N HIS A 412 15.73 -10.21 -16.63
CA HIS A 412 14.67 -10.06 -15.63
C HIS A 412 13.27 -10.03 -16.27
N ILE A 413 12.31 -10.73 -15.67
CA ILE A 413 10.90 -10.78 -16.12
C ILE A 413 10.28 -9.38 -16.17
N LEU A 414 10.59 -8.52 -15.21
CA LEU A 414 10.24 -7.10 -15.20
C LEU A 414 11.47 -6.26 -14.88
N PRO A 415 11.50 -4.97 -15.23
CA PRO A 415 12.51 -4.04 -14.74
C PRO A 415 12.62 -4.08 -13.21
N SER A 416 13.82 -3.80 -12.68
CA SER A 416 14.02 -3.69 -11.23
C SER A 416 13.11 -2.62 -10.63
N GLY A 417 12.60 -2.88 -9.43
CA GLY A 417 11.69 -1.97 -8.72
C GLY A 417 10.29 -1.85 -9.36
N LEU A 418 9.90 -2.80 -10.22
CA LEU A 418 8.58 -2.79 -10.87
C LEU A 418 7.80 -4.07 -10.57
N GLY A 419 6.52 -3.92 -10.26
CA GLY A 419 5.53 -4.99 -10.28
C GLY A 419 4.33 -4.66 -11.17
N LEU A 420 3.31 -5.51 -11.16
CA LEU A 420 2.02 -5.28 -11.82
C LEU A 420 0.85 -5.54 -10.86
N ASN A 421 -0.20 -4.74 -10.95
CA ASN A 421 -1.53 -5.00 -10.40
C ASN A 421 -2.46 -5.39 -11.56
N VAL A 422 -3.06 -6.57 -11.48
CA VAL A 422 -3.87 -7.15 -12.55
C VAL A 422 -5.27 -7.44 -12.03
N ASN A 423 -6.29 -6.81 -12.62
CA ASN A 423 -7.69 -7.05 -12.26
C ASN A 423 -8.50 -7.53 -13.45
N ILE A 424 -9.29 -8.58 -13.22
CA ILE A 424 -9.97 -9.32 -14.29
C ILE A 424 -11.49 -9.28 -14.05
N PRO A 425 -12.24 -8.50 -14.85
CA PRO A 425 -13.69 -8.45 -14.76
C PRO A 425 -14.33 -9.81 -15.02
N LEU A 426 -15.52 -10.02 -14.45
CA LEU A 426 -16.27 -11.25 -14.63
C LEU A 426 -16.64 -11.41 -16.12
N GLY A 427 -16.21 -12.52 -16.73
CA GLY A 427 -16.49 -12.83 -18.13
C GLY A 427 -15.73 -11.96 -19.14
N ALA A 428 -14.64 -11.30 -18.72
CA ALA A 428 -13.79 -10.54 -19.61
C ALA A 428 -13.22 -11.40 -20.75
N ASP A 429 -13.16 -10.83 -21.94
CA ASP A 429 -12.38 -11.37 -23.06
C ASP A 429 -10.89 -11.20 -22.74
N HIS A 430 -10.11 -12.28 -22.82
CA HIS A 430 -8.68 -12.27 -22.50
C HIS A 430 -7.86 -11.34 -23.42
N SER A 431 -8.39 -11.00 -24.59
CA SER A 431 -7.77 -10.01 -25.50
C SER A 431 -8.10 -8.55 -25.14
N ASN A 432 -9.08 -8.32 -24.26
CA ASN A 432 -9.56 -6.99 -23.91
C ASN A 432 -8.78 -6.38 -22.74
N VAL A 433 -7.51 -6.07 -22.97
CA VAL A 433 -6.57 -5.56 -21.96
C VAL A 433 -6.40 -4.04 -22.05
N ALA A 434 -6.36 -3.37 -20.91
CA ALA A 434 -6.04 -1.97 -20.75
C ALA A 434 -4.80 -1.80 -19.84
N PHE A 435 -3.80 -1.07 -20.31
CA PHE A 435 -2.63 -0.68 -19.49
C PHE A 435 -2.93 0.63 -18.77
N THR A 436 -3.12 0.55 -17.46
CA THR A 436 -3.76 1.57 -16.63
C THR A 436 -2.81 2.15 -15.57
N ARG A 437 -3.32 3.09 -14.79
CA ARG A 437 -2.71 3.60 -13.55
C ARG A 437 -3.62 3.31 -12.37
N ILE A 438 -3.02 3.14 -11.20
CA ILE A 438 -3.75 3.17 -9.93
C ILE A 438 -4.09 4.64 -9.64
N ASP A 439 -5.38 4.95 -9.56
CA ASP A 439 -5.88 6.27 -9.25
C ASP A 439 -7.01 6.19 -8.21
N ALA A 440 -7.86 7.20 -8.09
CA ALA A 440 -9.00 7.15 -7.16
C ALA A 440 -10.22 6.36 -7.71
N SER A 441 -10.18 5.85 -8.95
CA SER A 441 -11.33 5.14 -9.54
C SER A 441 -11.41 3.68 -9.09
N THR A 442 -12.62 3.20 -8.80
CA THR A 442 -12.86 1.89 -8.16
C THR A 442 -14.12 1.23 -8.72
N ASP A 443 -14.28 -0.07 -8.50
CA ASP A 443 -15.50 -0.83 -8.86
C ASP A 443 -16.60 -0.75 -7.79
N ARG A 444 -16.22 -0.38 -6.56
CA ARG A 444 -17.11 -0.13 -5.42
C ARG A 444 -16.51 1.00 -4.57
N ASP A 445 -17.27 1.58 -3.65
CA ASP A 445 -16.80 2.70 -2.82
C ASP A 445 -16.87 2.38 -1.33
N LEU A 446 -15.72 2.21 -0.68
CA LEU A 446 -15.56 1.92 0.73
C LEU A 446 -15.86 3.18 1.52
N GLN A 447 -16.98 3.16 2.22
CA GLN A 447 -17.48 4.29 2.98
C GLN A 447 -17.76 3.90 4.43
N ALA A 448 -17.58 4.85 5.36
CA ALA A 448 -18.12 4.74 6.69
C ALA A 448 -19.59 5.23 6.72
N SER A 449 -20.52 4.33 7.07
CA SER A 449 -21.96 4.56 7.04
C SER A 449 -22.48 5.42 8.21
N ALA A 450 -23.55 6.17 7.93
CA ALA A 450 -24.03 7.33 8.69
C ALA A 450 -24.86 7.06 9.98
N THR A 451 -24.93 5.85 10.54
CA THR A 451 -25.89 5.61 11.64
C THR A 451 -25.36 5.98 13.03
N LEU A 452 -24.98 7.24 13.23
CA LEU A 452 -24.53 7.75 14.53
C LEU A 452 -25.66 7.95 15.56
N ALA A 453 -26.92 7.65 15.20
CA ALA A 453 -28.06 7.81 16.10
C ALA A 453 -27.94 6.97 17.40
N ASP A 454 -27.19 5.87 17.37
CA ASP A 454 -26.85 5.05 18.52
C ASP A 454 -25.34 5.06 18.87
N GLY A 455 -24.57 5.99 18.29
CA GLY A 455 -23.12 6.08 18.49
C GLY A 455 -22.33 4.97 17.79
N LYS A 456 -22.82 4.46 16.65
CA LYS A 456 -22.12 3.46 15.85
C LYS A 456 -21.93 3.90 14.41
N ALA A 457 -20.95 3.30 13.76
CA ALA A 457 -20.77 3.35 12.32
C ALA A 457 -20.42 1.94 11.82
N ALA A 458 -20.46 1.72 10.52
CA ALA A 458 -19.98 0.49 9.89
C ALA A 458 -19.31 0.85 8.57
N LEU A 459 -18.29 0.10 8.18
CA LEU A 459 -17.73 0.19 6.83
C LEU A 459 -18.66 -0.54 5.88
N THR A 460 -18.99 0.08 4.75
CA THR A 460 -19.91 -0.48 3.75
C THR A 460 -19.38 -0.16 2.36
N PHE A 461 -19.70 -1.00 1.38
CA PHE A 461 -19.38 -0.73 -0.02
C PHE A 461 -20.57 -0.13 -0.76
N GLY A 462 -20.34 1.05 -1.36
CA GLY A 462 -21.22 1.73 -2.30
C GLY A 462 -20.99 1.29 -3.74
N GLY A 463 -21.55 2.06 -4.68
CA GLY A 463 -21.35 1.84 -6.11
C GLY A 463 -19.95 2.29 -6.59
N PRO A 464 -19.63 2.06 -7.88
CA PRO A 464 -18.32 2.41 -8.43
C PRO A 464 -18.00 3.91 -8.35
N VAL A 465 -16.72 4.24 -8.10
CA VAL A 465 -16.19 5.61 -8.22
C VAL A 465 -15.54 5.78 -9.58
N VAL A 466 -15.96 6.80 -10.32
CA VAL A 466 -15.42 7.15 -11.64
C VAL A 466 -14.66 8.47 -11.55
N THR A 467 -13.41 8.49 -12.00
CA THR A 467 -12.59 9.70 -12.05
C THR A 467 -12.55 10.28 -13.46
N ALA A 468 -11.99 11.49 -13.59
CA ALA A 468 -11.73 12.10 -14.90
C ALA A 468 -10.48 11.52 -15.60
N ASP A 469 -9.71 10.64 -14.95
CA ASP A 469 -8.51 10.05 -15.54
C ASP A 469 -8.90 8.97 -16.57
N PRO A 470 -8.64 9.16 -17.87
CA PRO A 470 -8.92 8.14 -18.88
C PRO A 470 -8.07 6.87 -18.73
N LEU A 471 -7.01 6.91 -17.92
CA LEU A 471 -6.15 5.77 -17.62
C LEU A 471 -6.42 5.15 -16.24
N GLY A 472 -7.41 5.65 -15.49
CA GLY A 472 -7.78 5.10 -14.19
C GLY A 472 -8.23 3.64 -14.30
N GLU A 473 -7.65 2.77 -13.47
CA GLU A 473 -7.91 1.34 -13.55
C GLU A 473 -9.35 0.97 -13.23
N GLY A 474 -9.99 1.61 -12.23
CA GLY A 474 -11.41 1.38 -11.95
C GLY A 474 -12.29 1.76 -13.13
N ASN A 475 -12.00 2.87 -13.80
CA ASN A 475 -12.73 3.29 -15.01
C ASN A 475 -12.66 2.22 -16.11
N ALA A 476 -11.46 1.68 -16.39
CA ALA A 476 -11.26 0.64 -17.39
C ALA A 476 -11.91 -0.69 -16.98
N PHE A 477 -11.76 -1.09 -15.72
CA PHE A 477 -12.34 -2.31 -15.17
C PHE A 477 -13.86 -2.31 -15.27
N ASN A 478 -14.50 -1.21 -14.88
CA ASN A 478 -15.95 -1.02 -14.97
C ASN A 478 -16.48 -1.03 -16.42
N ALA A 479 -15.62 -0.73 -17.39
CA ALA A 479 -15.91 -0.85 -18.82
C ALA A 479 -15.66 -2.27 -19.39
N GLY A 480 -15.28 -3.24 -18.54
CA GLY A 480 -15.09 -4.64 -18.92
C GLY A 480 -13.69 -4.96 -19.45
N HIS A 481 -12.72 -4.08 -19.26
CA HIS A 481 -11.32 -4.35 -19.60
C HIS A 481 -10.59 -5.06 -18.46
N ILE A 482 -9.77 -6.06 -18.80
CA ILE A 482 -8.70 -6.53 -17.91
C ILE A 482 -7.75 -5.36 -17.71
N THR A 483 -7.44 -5.01 -16.47
CA THR A 483 -6.49 -3.94 -16.17
C THR A 483 -5.13 -4.51 -15.85
N ILE A 484 -4.08 -3.89 -16.38
CA ILE A 484 -2.68 -4.15 -16.01
C ILE A 484 -2.06 -2.80 -15.66
N SER A 485 -1.95 -2.52 -14.36
CA SER A 485 -1.37 -1.31 -13.81
C SER A 485 0.04 -1.59 -13.30
N PRO A 486 1.12 -1.06 -13.90
CA PRO A 486 2.45 -1.21 -13.34
C PRO A 486 2.58 -0.47 -12.01
N ILE A 487 3.29 -1.08 -11.05
CA ILE A 487 3.48 -0.55 -9.69
C ILE A 487 4.94 -0.24 -9.40
N GLY A 488 5.21 0.98 -8.89
CA GLY A 488 6.51 1.42 -8.36
C GLY A 488 6.67 1.15 -6.86
N ALA A 489 5.60 0.69 -6.20
CA ALA A 489 5.58 0.13 -4.85
C ALA A 489 6.00 1.07 -3.70
N ASN A 490 5.95 2.38 -3.90
CA ASN A 490 6.05 3.37 -2.83
C ASN A 490 5.08 4.53 -3.11
N TYR A 491 4.75 5.30 -2.09
CA TYR A 491 3.81 6.42 -2.19
C TYR A 491 4.43 7.73 -2.68
N GLY A 492 5.73 7.75 -2.98
CA GLY A 492 6.44 8.96 -3.37
C GLY A 492 5.91 9.51 -4.69
N ALA A 493 5.64 10.82 -4.74
CA ALA A 493 5.09 11.43 -5.93
C ALA A 493 6.02 11.28 -7.16
N ASP A 494 5.45 10.93 -8.31
CA ASP A 494 6.23 10.80 -9.55
C ASP A 494 6.77 12.14 -10.08
N SER A 495 6.00 13.22 -9.89
CA SER A 495 6.29 14.53 -10.47
C SER A 495 7.36 15.27 -9.68
N LEU A 496 8.49 15.61 -10.33
CA LEU A 496 9.52 16.47 -9.73
C LEU A 496 9.01 17.88 -9.38
N ALA A 497 7.92 18.35 -10.02
CA ALA A 497 7.42 19.70 -9.80
C ALA A 497 6.96 19.95 -8.35
N ILE A 498 6.37 18.94 -7.68
CA ILE A 498 5.96 19.11 -6.28
C ILE A 498 7.18 19.17 -5.35
N TYR A 499 8.25 18.42 -5.63
CA TYR A 499 9.47 18.50 -4.84
C TYR A 499 10.08 19.90 -4.90
N ASP A 500 10.19 20.47 -6.11
CA ASP A 500 10.70 21.83 -6.30
C ASP A 500 9.80 22.88 -5.63
N GLN A 501 8.47 22.70 -5.71
CA GLN A 501 7.50 23.59 -5.07
C GLN A 501 7.66 23.57 -3.54
N ILE A 502 7.72 22.39 -2.93
CA ILE A 502 7.85 22.23 -1.48
C ILE A 502 9.24 22.70 -1.00
N ALA A 503 10.30 22.39 -1.73
CA ALA A 503 11.65 22.88 -1.44
C ALA A 503 11.72 24.41 -1.50
N GLY A 504 11.14 25.02 -2.53
CA GLY A 504 11.03 26.47 -2.68
C GLY A 504 10.24 27.12 -1.54
N LEU A 505 9.11 26.51 -1.14
CA LEU A 505 8.29 26.97 -0.02
C LEU A 505 9.04 26.94 1.32
N LEU A 506 9.84 25.90 1.54
CA LEU A 506 10.61 25.70 2.75
C LEU A 506 11.95 26.46 2.75
N GLY A 507 12.34 27.04 1.61
CA GLY A 507 13.60 27.77 1.47
C GLY A 507 14.84 26.87 1.52
N VAL A 508 14.70 25.61 1.10
CA VAL A 508 15.78 24.59 1.07
C VAL A 508 15.93 24.03 -0.34
N PRO A 509 17.09 23.44 -0.71
CA PRO A 509 17.19 22.68 -1.94
C PRO A 509 16.40 21.37 -1.86
N PHE A 510 16.05 20.83 -3.02
CA PHE A 510 15.67 19.41 -3.14
C PHE A 510 16.94 18.56 -3.18
N GLY A 511 17.11 17.69 -2.17
CA GLY A 511 18.36 16.95 -1.91
C GLY A 511 19.39 17.71 -1.10
#